data_AF-A0A941QRY0-F1
#
_entry.id   AF-A0A941QRY0-F1
#
_cell.length_a   1.000
_cell.length_b   1.000
_cell.length_c   1.000
_cell.angle_alpha   90.00
_cell.angle_beta   90.00
_cell.angle_gamma   90.00
#
_symmetry.space_group_name_H-M   'P 1'
#
loop_
_entity.id
_entity.type
_entity.pdbx_description
1 polymer ?
#
loop_
_entity_poly.entity_id
_entity_poly.type
_entity_poly.pdbx_seq_one_letter_code
_entity_poly.pdbx_strand_id
1 'polypeptide(L)'
;MPRLNAMIASGTSALSIVCLSLAAVSLAAVTSPALAGETLVPEELIGTWDVALHFSPDAPPSATVMEITAVNEDGTMTGSFYQSAFETARYRVEDDMLIISVITSDSTGPYATSGRLYLDGYFAGQTLSTGRDFLMAWTAERQ
;
A
#
# COMPACT_ATOMS: atom_id res chain seq x y z
N MET A 1 -15.86 66.03 -80.95
CA MET A 1 -14.89 66.49 -79.91
C MET A 1 -15.68 67.04 -78.73
N PRO A 2 -15.28 66.90 -77.45
CA PRO A 2 -14.49 65.85 -76.79
C PRO A 2 -15.12 65.31 -75.46
N ARG A 3 -14.61 64.14 -75.00
CA ARG A 3 -14.29 63.72 -73.59
C ARG A 3 -15.41 63.64 -72.54
N LEU A 4 -15.39 62.78 -71.51
CA LEU A 4 -14.66 61.57 -71.07
C LEU A 4 -15.24 61.23 -69.66
N ASN A 5 -15.11 59.97 -69.21
CA ASN A 5 -15.15 59.50 -67.79
C ASN A 5 -16.53 59.39 -67.10
N ALA A 6 -16.81 58.44 -66.20
CA ALA A 6 -16.19 57.17 -65.75
C ALA A 6 -17.16 56.49 -64.75
N MET A 7 -17.03 55.16 -64.59
CA MET A 7 -17.37 54.28 -63.42
C MET A 7 -18.84 54.23 -62.93
N ILE A 8 -19.59 53.11 -63.04
CA ILE A 8 -19.52 51.78 -62.33
C ILE A 8 -19.61 51.97 -60.80
N ALA A 9 -20.46 51.35 -59.99
CA ALA A 9 -21.52 50.34 -60.13
C ALA A 9 -22.45 50.37 -58.89
N SER A 10 -23.60 49.73 -59.10
CA SER A 10 -24.64 49.24 -58.19
C SER A 10 -24.17 48.46 -56.95
N GLY A 11 -24.98 48.50 -55.88
CA GLY A 11 -24.87 47.56 -54.76
C GLY A 11 -26.01 47.68 -53.74
N THR A 12 -26.94 46.72 -53.79
CA THR A 12 -28.07 46.48 -52.89
C THR A 12 -27.66 46.00 -51.49
N SER A 13 -28.47 46.24 -50.46
CA SER A 13 -28.37 45.63 -49.13
C SER A 13 -29.77 45.61 -48.49
N ALA A 14 -30.20 44.68 -47.65
CA ALA A 14 -29.87 43.29 -47.35
C ALA A 14 -31.03 42.82 -46.44
N LEU A 15 -31.58 41.62 -46.63
CA LEU A 15 -32.61 41.05 -45.75
C LEU A 15 -31.92 40.16 -44.70
N SER A 16 -32.08 40.50 -43.42
CA SER A 16 -31.49 39.73 -42.30
C SER A 16 -32.32 38.48 -41.99
N ILE A 17 -31.69 37.31 -42.02
CA ILE A 17 -32.22 36.05 -41.48
C ILE A 17 -31.51 35.80 -40.14
N VAL A 18 -32.29 35.68 -39.07
CA VAL A 18 -31.80 35.32 -37.73
C VAL A 18 -31.72 33.79 -37.64
N CYS A 19 -30.50 33.26 -37.52
CA CYS A 19 -30.24 31.85 -37.21
C CYS A 19 -30.29 31.62 -35.70
N LEU A 20 -31.17 30.73 -35.25
CA LEU A 20 -31.25 30.23 -33.89
C LEU A 20 -30.28 29.04 -33.74
N SER A 21 -29.19 29.19 -32.98
CA SER A 21 -28.21 28.12 -32.75
C SER A 21 -28.57 27.28 -31.51
N LEU A 22 -28.74 25.98 -31.72
CA LEU A 22 -28.97 24.98 -30.67
C LEU A 22 -27.60 24.51 -30.15
N ALA A 23 -27.23 24.89 -28.93
CA ALA A 23 -25.96 24.49 -28.31
C ALA A 23 -26.08 23.07 -27.72
N ALA A 24 -25.40 22.09 -28.34
CA ALA A 24 -25.21 20.76 -27.76
C ALA A 24 -24.07 20.82 -26.72
N VAL A 25 -24.40 20.61 -25.44
CA VAL A 25 -23.41 20.48 -24.36
C VAL A 25 -22.95 19.03 -24.32
N SER A 26 -21.77 18.76 -24.87
CA SER A 26 -21.11 17.45 -24.78
C SER A 26 -20.53 17.25 -23.37
N LEU A 27 -21.10 16.30 -22.62
CA LEU A 27 -20.60 15.88 -21.31
C LEU A 27 -19.34 15.02 -21.52
N ALA A 28 -18.16 15.64 -21.42
CA ALA A 28 -16.90 14.90 -21.43
C ALA A 28 -16.76 14.14 -20.10
N ALA A 29 -16.90 12.82 -20.13
CA ALA A 29 -16.57 11.97 -18.99
C ALA A 29 -15.06 12.06 -18.73
N VAL A 30 -14.70 12.68 -17.61
CA VAL A 30 -13.32 12.68 -17.12
C VAL A 30 -13.05 11.30 -16.55
N THR A 31 -12.45 10.42 -17.35
CA THR A 31 -11.94 9.14 -16.86
C THR A 31 -10.67 9.45 -16.07
N SER A 32 -10.79 9.69 -14.77
CA SER A 32 -9.61 9.70 -13.89
C SER A 32 -8.98 8.31 -13.93
N PRO A 33 -7.68 8.18 -14.22
CA PRO A 33 -7.01 6.92 -13.97
C PRO A 33 -7.11 6.64 -12.47
N ALA A 34 -7.72 5.51 -12.10
CA ALA A 34 -7.58 5.01 -10.75
C ALA A 34 -6.08 4.86 -10.51
N LEU A 35 -5.53 5.55 -9.50
CA LEU A 35 -4.23 5.18 -8.96
C LEU A 35 -4.35 3.69 -8.61
N ALA A 36 -3.60 2.85 -9.31
CA ALA A 36 -3.40 1.48 -8.84
C ALA A 36 -2.79 1.62 -7.45
N GLY A 37 -3.57 1.35 -6.41
CA GLY A 37 -3.09 1.35 -5.05
C GLY A 37 -1.98 0.32 -4.95
N GLU A 38 -0.82 0.74 -4.44
CA GLU A 38 0.26 -0.18 -4.14
C GLU A 38 -0.29 -1.17 -3.11
N THR A 39 -0.29 -2.46 -3.46
CA THR A 39 -0.84 -3.54 -2.62
C THR A 39 0.32 -4.46 -2.28
N LEU A 40 0.46 -4.83 -1.01
CA LEU A 40 1.48 -5.78 -0.60
C LEU A 40 1.16 -7.18 -1.14
N VAL A 41 2.19 -7.87 -1.61
CA VAL A 41 2.12 -9.29 -1.98
C VAL A 41 2.74 -10.15 -0.87
N PRO A 42 2.24 -11.37 -0.59
CA PRO A 42 2.75 -12.22 0.49
C PRO A 42 4.27 -12.42 0.52
N GLU A 43 4.90 -12.44 -0.66
CA GLU A 43 6.33 -12.61 -0.84
C GLU A 43 7.15 -11.49 -0.19
N GLU A 44 6.55 -10.32 0.06
CA GLU A 44 7.14 -9.21 0.82
C GLU A 44 7.41 -9.57 2.28
N LEU A 45 6.90 -10.70 2.80
CA LEU A 45 7.29 -11.23 4.11
C LEU A 45 8.65 -11.95 4.06
N ILE A 46 8.99 -12.58 2.94
CA ILE A 46 10.17 -13.48 2.83
C ILE A 46 11.44 -12.66 3.01
N GLY A 47 12.35 -13.14 3.86
CA GLY A 47 13.65 -12.55 4.10
C GLY A 47 14.04 -12.52 5.57
N THR A 48 15.13 -11.82 5.84
CA THR A 48 15.66 -11.63 7.19
C THR A 48 15.35 -10.23 7.66
N TRP A 49 14.93 -10.13 8.92
CA TRP A 49 14.50 -8.90 9.55
C TRP A 49 15.29 -8.69 10.85
N ASP A 50 15.91 -7.53 10.97
CA ASP A 50 16.51 -7.04 12.22
C ASP A 50 15.40 -6.54 13.13
N VAL A 51 15.24 -7.18 14.29
CA VAL A 51 14.12 -6.93 15.20
C VAL A 51 14.62 -6.20 16.45
N ALA A 52 14.00 -5.06 16.75
CA ALA A 52 14.15 -4.33 18.00
C ALA A 52 13.05 -4.74 18.99
N LEU A 53 13.46 -5.23 20.16
CA LEU A 53 12.60 -5.76 21.22
C LEU A 53 12.45 -4.74 22.35
N HIS A 54 11.24 -4.24 22.56
CA HIS A 54 10.94 -3.18 23.54
C HIS A 54 10.31 -3.78 24.80
N PHE A 55 11.16 -4.27 25.72
CA PHE A 55 10.74 -4.80 27.02
C PHE A 55 10.30 -3.72 28.04
N SER A 56 10.74 -2.47 27.84
CA SER A 56 10.43 -1.33 28.69
C SER A 56 10.44 -0.05 27.86
N PRO A 57 9.56 0.93 28.14
CA PRO A 57 9.57 2.22 27.45
C PRO A 57 10.83 3.06 27.74
N ASP A 58 11.49 2.84 28.88
CA ASP A 58 12.61 3.65 29.36
C ASP A 58 13.98 3.00 29.11
N ALA A 59 14.01 1.82 28.49
CA ALA A 59 15.24 1.08 28.19
C ALA A 59 15.49 1.03 26.68
N PRO A 60 16.77 1.05 26.24
CA PRO A 60 17.10 0.74 24.86
C PRO A 60 16.57 -0.65 24.45
N PRO A 61 16.13 -0.82 23.20
CA PRO A 61 15.66 -2.12 22.72
C PRO A 61 16.80 -3.14 22.67
N SER A 62 16.44 -4.41 22.89
CA SER A 62 17.36 -5.53 22.58
C SER A 62 17.21 -5.93 21.12
N ALA A 63 18.29 -6.39 20.48
CA ALA A 63 18.26 -6.80 19.08
C ALA A 63 18.11 -8.33 18.95
N THR A 64 17.40 -8.76 17.92
CA THR A 64 17.38 -10.15 17.46
C THR A 64 17.05 -10.23 15.97
N VAL A 65 16.90 -11.44 15.45
CA VAL A 65 16.55 -11.71 14.06
C VAL A 65 15.24 -12.49 13.97
N MET A 66 14.41 -12.10 13.01
CA MET A 66 13.31 -12.90 12.47
C MET A 66 13.66 -13.28 11.04
N GLU A 67 13.51 -14.56 10.69
CA GLU A 67 13.72 -15.05 9.33
C GLU A 67 12.42 -15.68 8.85
N ILE A 68 11.92 -15.24 7.70
CA ILE A 68 10.77 -15.82 7.02
C ILE A 68 11.27 -16.44 5.73
N THR A 69 11.17 -17.77 5.61
CA THR A 69 11.79 -18.53 4.52
C THR A 69 10.81 -18.90 3.42
N ALA A 70 9.52 -19.03 3.74
CA ALA A 70 8.48 -19.29 2.75
C ALA A 70 7.11 -18.80 3.24
N VAL A 71 6.26 -18.45 2.27
CA VAL A 71 4.82 -18.24 2.44
C VAL A 71 4.09 -19.15 1.45
N ASN A 72 2.97 -19.73 1.87
CA ASN A 72 2.17 -20.64 1.04
C ASN A 72 0.81 -20.03 0.72
N GLU A 73 0.19 -20.44 -0.39
CA GLU A 73 -1.12 -19.94 -0.83
C GLU A 73 -2.26 -20.21 0.18
N ASP A 74 -2.10 -21.19 1.07
CA ASP A 74 -3.07 -21.53 2.12
C ASP A 74 -2.98 -20.63 3.38
N GLY A 75 -2.16 -19.57 3.31
CA GLY A 75 -1.94 -18.63 4.41
C GLY A 75 -1.01 -19.15 5.50
N THR A 76 -0.28 -20.26 5.29
CA THR A 76 0.79 -20.72 6.19
C THR A 76 2.15 -20.13 5.79
N MET A 77 3.08 -20.08 6.74
CA MET A 77 4.45 -19.62 6.47
C MET A 77 5.47 -20.41 7.30
N THR A 78 6.73 -20.39 6.88
CA THR A 78 7.85 -21.02 7.60
C THR A 78 8.93 -20.01 7.91
N GLY A 79 9.68 -20.26 8.98
CA GLY A 79 10.70 -19.33 9.44
C GLY A 79 11.11 -19.57 10.88
N SER A 80 11.79 -18.59 11.45
CA SER A 80 12.20 -18.58 12.84
C SER A 80 12.14 -17.17 13.44
N PHE A 81 11.98 -17.10 14.75
CA PHE A 81 12.11 -15.85 15.49
C PHE A 81 12.88 -16.09 16.78
N TYR A 82 13.91 -15.29 17.02
CA TYR A 82 14.81 -15.46 18.16
C TYR A 82 15.42 -16.87 18.22
N GLN A 83 15.86 -17.41 17.07
CA GLN A 83 16.41 -18.76 16.90
C GLN A 83 15.43 -19.93 17.16
N SER A 84 14.16 -19.65 17.49
CA SER A 84 13.12 -20.67 17.58
C SER A 84 12.35 -20.79 16.27
N ALA A 85 12.28 -21.99 15.71
CA ALA A 85 11.48 -22.26 14.52
C ALA A 85 9.99 -22.03 14.79
N PHE A 86 9.26 -21.61 13.75
CA PHE A 86 7.81 -21.48 13.82
C PHE A 86 7.15 -22.85 13.98
N GLU A 87 6.39 -23.04 15.06
CA GLU A 87 5.61 -24.26 15.30
C GLU A 87 4.24 -24.18 14.63
N THR A 88 3.68 -22.97 14.61
CA THR A 88 2.45 -22.63 13.90
C THR A 88 2.62 -21.20 13.42
N ALA A 89 2.46 -20.96 12.12
CA ALA A 89 2.51 -19.62 11.58
C ALA A 89 1.47 -19.43 10.49
N ARG A 90 0.81 -18.27 10.55
CA ARG A 90 -0.20 -17.84 9.60
C ARG A 90 0.07 -16.40 9.19
N TYR A 91 -0.25 -16.09 7.94
CA TYR A 91 -0.30 -14.73 7.45
C TYR A 91 -1.61 -14.46 6.71
N ARG A 92 -1.92 -13.18 6.52
CA ARG A 92 -3.03 -12.72 5.70
C ARG A 92 -2.74 -11.34 5.10
N VAL A 93 -3.16 -11.15 3.85
CA VAL A 93 -3.18 -9.83 3.20
C VAL A 93 -4.50 -9.14 3.56
N GLU A 94 -4.42 -7.90 4.02
CA GLU A 94 -5.58 -7.03 4.29
C GLU A 94 -5.27 -5.64 3.73
N ASP A 95 -5.96 -5.24 2.67
CA ASP A 95 -5.81 -3.96 1.95
C ASP A 95 -4.34 -3.51 1.77
N ASP A 96 -3.81 -2.71 2.70
CA ASP A 96 -2.49 -2.07 2.70
C ASP A 96 -1.49 -2.69 3.68
N MET A 97 -1.79 -3.86 4.25
CA MET A 97 -0.93 -4.54 5.21
C MET A 97 -0.90 -6.06 5.06
N LEU A 98 0.22 -6.64 5.48
CA LEU A 98 0.36 -8.07 5.74
C LEU A 98 0.34 -8.31 7.24
N ILE A 99 -0.57 -9.16 7.70
CA ILE A 99 -0.72 -9.53 9.11
C ILE A 99 -0.12 -10.91 9.32
N ILE A 100 0.70 -11.08 10.35
CA ILE A 100 1.25 -12.38 10.76
C ILE A 100 0.84 -12.76 12.18
N SER A 101 0.74 -14.06 12.43
CA SER A 101 0.65 -14.64 13.77
C SER A 101 1.43 -15.94 13.83
N VAL A 102 2.29 -16.07 14.83
CA VAL A 102 3.29 -17.15 14.97
C VAL A 102 3.32 -17.65 16.41
N ILE A 103 3.42 -18.97 16.58
CA ILE A 103 3.78 -19.63 17.83
C ILE A 103 5.20 -20.17 17.71
N THR A 104 6.03 -19.84 18.67
CA THR A 104 7.31 -20.51 18.97
C THR A 104 7.28 -20.96 20.42
N SER A 105 8.19 -21.84 20.85
CA SER A 105 8.36 -22.17 22.26
C SER A 105 9.83 -22.33 22.66
N ASP A 106 10.07 -22.31 23.96
CA ASP A 106 11.30 -22.80 24.59
C ASP A 106 10.95 -23.61 25.85
N SER A 107 11.93 -23.86 26.72
CA SER A 107 11.71 -24.60 27.97
C SER A 107 10.77 -23.92 28.97
N THR A 108 10.40 -22.66 28.75
CA THR A 108 9.50 -21.88 29.61
C THR A 108 8.05 -21.87 29.11
N GLY A 109 7.81 -22.23 27.85
CA GLY A 109 6.47 -22.32 27.27
C GLY A 109 6.33 -21.60 25.92
N PRO A 110 5.08 -21.40 25.46
CA PRO A 110 4.82 -20.79 24.16
C PRO A 110 4.96 -19.26 24.18
N TYR A 111 5.38 -18.74 23.04
CA TYR A 111 5.39 -17.33 22.68
C TYR A 111 4.39 -17.11 21.54
N ALA A 112 3.36 -16.31 21.78
CA ALA A 112 2.44 -15.87 20.75
C ALA A 112 2.90 -14.52 20.19
N THR A 113 3.45 -14.54 18.98
CA THR A 113 3.98 -13.36 18.29
C THR A 113 3.04 -12.96 17.17
N SER A 114 2.69 -11.68 17.07
CA SER A 114 1.86 -11.15 15.99
C SER A 114 2.41 -9.82 15.50
N GLY A 115 2.24 -9.51 14.22
CA GLY A 115 2.79 -8.29 13.62
C GLY A 115 2.08 -7.88 12.34
N ARG A 116 2.37 -6.66 11.91
CA ARG A 116 1.87 -6.04 10.67
C ARG A 116 3.02 -5.42 9.90
N LEU A 117 3.17 -5.80 8.64
CA LEU A 117 4.03 -5.13 7.67
C LEU A 117 3.16 -4.16 6.86
N TYR A 118 3.55 -2.90 6.82
CA TYR A 118 2.88 -1.83 6.09
C TYR A 118 3.58 -1.55 4.75
N LEU A 119 2.89 -0.82 3.84
CA LEU A 119 3.40 -0.46 2.51
C LEU A 119 4.73 0.30 2.52
N ASP A 120 5.00 1.06 3.58
CA ASP A 120 6.25 1.82 3.74
C ASP A 120 7.44 0.94 4.21
N GLY A 121 7.22 -0.37 4.36
CA GLY A 121 8.21 -1.33 4.82
C GLY A 121 8.35 -1.38 6.35
N TYR A 122 7.58 -0.59 7.09
CA TYR A 122 7.58 -0.67 8.55
C TYR A 122 6.93 -1.98 9.00
N PHE A 123 7.64 -2.77 9.81
CA PHE A 123 7.12 -4.00 10.39
C PHE A 123 7.08 -3.85 11.91
N ALA A 124 5.91 -3.96 12.52
CA ALA A 124 5.79 -3.87 13.97
C ALA A 124 4.77 -4.83 14.55
N GLY A 125 4.94 -5.18 15.82
CA GLY A 125 4.10 -6.16 16.47
C GLY A 125 4.32 -6.30 17.96
N GLN A 126 3.89 -7.44 18.47
CA GLN A 126 3.99 -7.80 19.88
C GLN A 126 4.19 -9.30 20.07
N THR A 127 4.76 -9.67 21.21
CA THR A 127 4.90 -11.06 21.68
C THR A 127 4.36 -11.17 23.10
N LEU A 128 3.45 -12.11 23.31
CA LEU A 128 2.96 -12.52 24.63
C LEU A 128 3.62 -13.85 25.02
N SER A 129 4.23 -13.90 26.20
CA SER A 129 4.68 -15.14 26.83
C SER A 129 3.93 -15.35 28.14
N THR A 130 3.13 -16.40 28.21
CA THR A 130 2.44 -16.79 29.46
C THR A 130 3.38 -17.51 30.42
N GLY A 131 4.39 -18.21 29.90
CA GLY A 131 5.41 -18.90 30.71
C GLY A 131 6.40 -17.94 31.38
N ARG A 132 6.65 -16.77 30.77
CA ARG A 132 7.57 -15.75 31.29
C ARG A 132 6.89 -14.48 31.79
N ASP A 133 5.56 -14.45 31.79
CA ASP A 133 4.72 -13.36 32.29
C ASP A 133 5.07 -11.97 31.71
N PHE A 134 5.10 -11.87 30.37
CA PHE A 134 5.33 -10.58 29.70
C PHE A 134 4.52 -10.41 28.42
N LEU A 135 4.23 -9.14 28.11
CA LEU A 135 3.86 -8.63 26.78
C LEU A 135 4.95 -7.65 26.34
N MET A 136 5.48 -7.85 25.14
CA MET A 136 6.60 -7.07 24.62
C MET A 136 6.26 -6.58 23.21
N ALA A 137 6.43 -5.28 22.96
CA ALA A 137 6.33 -4.72 21.61
C ALA A 137 7.65 -4.92 20.85
N TRP A 138 7.57 -4.98 19.53
CA TRP A 138 8.75 -5.04 18.67
C TRP A 138 8.54 -4.28 17.36
N THR A 139 9.64 -3.82 16.78
CA THR A 139 9.71 -3.33 15.41
C THR A 139 10.76 -4.12 14.66
N ALA A 140 10.66 -4.18 13.34
CA ALA A 140 11.61 -4.87 12.50
C ALA A 140 11.87 -4.09 11.21
N GLU A 141 13.12 -4.12 10.79
CA GLU A 141 13.58 -3.57 9.52
C GLU A 141 14.21 -4.69 8.70
N ARG A 142 14.07 -4.60 7.38
CA ARG A 142 14.63 -5.59 6.47
C ARG A 142 16.15 -5.45 6.42
N GLN A 143 16.86 -6.58 6.49
CA GLN A 143 18.33 -6.63 6.28
C GLN A 143 18.74 -6.33 4.84
#